data_AF-A0A2S7TIH6-F1
#
_entry.id   AF-A0A2S7TIH6-F1
#
_cell.length_a   1.000
_cell.length_b   1.000
_cell.length_c   1.000
_cell.angle_alpha   90.00
_cell.angle_beta   90.00
_cell.angle_gamma   90.00
#
_symmetry.space_group_name_H-M   'P 1'
#
loop_
_entity.id
_entity.type
_entity.pdbx_description
1 polymer ?
#
loop_
_entity_poly.entity_id
_entity_poly.type
_entity_poly.pdbx_seq_one_letter_code
_entity_poly.pdbx_strand_id
1 'polypeptide(L)'
;MSRVKNFLTELDDYELAYFAKFKLLTYMKETQSEIKEYLIERNLNESKIDRLISKNPKSKLNDDRVRCPRCYSDKLLKNKVEWTNTGGGIGIGDEVATWDGIGGRATYKYEVICNVCGNWLEDPNQEKPLPTSKKIFHGIWDFVIGVLRD
;
A
#
# COMPACT_ATOMS: atom_id res chain seq x y z
N MET A 1 5.06 -9.33 -25.23
CA MET A 1 4.70 -9.63 -23.83
C MET A 1 4.17 -8.35 -23.20
N SER A 2 2.97 -8.34 -22.60
CA SER A 2 2.35 -7.12 -22.06
C SER A 2 3.04 -6.67 -20.76
N ARG A 3 2.99 -5.37 -20.43
CA ARG A 3 3.58 -4.82 -19.18
C ARG A 3 3.04 -5.53 -17.94
N VAL A 4 1.75 -5.91 -17.95
CA VAL A 4 1.11 -6.66 -16.87
C VAL A 4 1.73 -8.04 -16.74
N LYS A 5 1.89 -8.80 -17.83
CA LYS A 5 2.53 -10.13 -17.78
C LYS A 5 3.97 -10.05 -17.24
N ASN A 6 4.75 -9.03 -17.62
CA ASN A 6 6.11 -8.84 -17.08
C ASN A 6 6.09 -8.60 -15.57
N PHE A 7 5.17 -7.78 -15.08
CA PHE A 7 5.01 -7.59 -13.63
C PHE A 7 4.62 -8.90 -12.93
N LEU A 8 3.65 -9.66 -13.48
CA LEU A 8 3.22 -10.92 -12.89
C LEU A 8 4.35 -11.97 -12.85
N THR A 9 5.27 -11.96 -13.81
CA THR A 9 6.43 -12.89 -13.80
C THR A 9 7.42 -12.62 -12.68
N GLU A 10 7.43 -11.42 -12.10
CA GLU A 10 8.28 -11.06 -10.96
C GLU A 10 7.67 -11.46 -9.60
N LEU A 11 6.43 -11.94 -9.60
CA LEU A 11 5.71 -12.33 -8.39
C LEU A 11 5.88 -13.81 -8.10
N ASP A 12 6.16 -14.14 -6.84
CA ASP A 12 6.10 -15.52 -6.38
C ASP A 12 4.65 -16.04 -6.25
N ASP A 13 4.47 -17.34 -6.03
CA ASP A 13 3.13 -17.95 -5.96
C ASP A 13 2.28 -17.38 -4.81
N TYR A 14 2.87 -16.97 -3.68
CA TYR A 14 2.15 -16.32 -2.59
C TYR A 14 1.74 -14.91 -2.99
N GLU A 15 2.66 -14.12 -3.55
CA GLU A 15 2.38 -12.78 -4.07
C GLU A 15 1.28 -12.82 -5.14
N LEU A 16 1.33 -13.77 -6.07
CA LEU A 16 0.30 -13.98 -7.08
C LEU A 16 -1.06 -14.32 -6.47
N ALA A 17 -1.10 -15.13 -5.41
CA ALA A 17 -2.35 -15.43 -4.70
C ALA A 17 -2.96 -14.16 -4.08
N TYR A 18 -2.14 -13.33 -3.42
CA TYR A 18 -2.59 -12.04 -2.88
C TYR A 18 -3.01 -11.05 -3.97
N PHE A 19 -2.27 -10.99 -5.08
CA PHE A 19 -2.62 -10.15 -6.23
C PHE A 19 -3.98 -10.57 -6.80
N ALA A 20 -4.18 -11.86 -7.04
CA ALA A 20 -5.42 -12.42 -7.56
C ALA A 20 -6.61 -12.12 -6.64
N LYS A 21 -6.44 -12.28 -5.32
CA LYS A 21 -7.53 -12.08 -4.35
C LYS A 21 -7.91 -10.61 -4.16
N PHE A 22 -6.94 -9.70 -4.12
CA PHE A 22 -7.17 -8.33 -3.68
C PHE A 22 -7.08 -7.28 -4.77
N LYS A 23 -6.30 -7.52 -5.84
CA LYS A 23 -5.99 -6.51 -6.86
C LYS A 23 -6.61 -6.81 -8.22
N LEU A 24 -6.89 -8.08 -8.54
CA LEU A 24 -7.44 -8.46 -9.85
C LEU A 24 -8.68 -7.63 -10.23
N LEU A 25 -9.64 -7.46 -9.32
CA LEU A 25 -10.89 -6.75 -9.58
C LEU A 25 -10.73 -5.24 -9.80
N THR A 26 -9.55 -4.66 -9.50
CA THR A 26 -9.29 -3.23 -9.74
C THR A 26 -8.88 -2.94 -11.18
N TYR A 27 -8.59 -3.96 -11.98
CA TYR A 27 -8.22 -3.82 -13.39
C TYR A 27 -9.44 -3.82 -14.31
N MET A 28 -9.30 -3.29 -15.53
CA MET A 28 -10.32 -3.40 -16.57
C MET A 28 -10.57 -4.85 -16.98
N LYS A 29 -11.79 -5.18 -17.42
CA LYS A 29 -12.22 -6.56 -17.72
C LYS A 29 -11.28 -7.30 -18.69
N GLU A 30 -10.80 -6.63 -19.74
CA GLU A 30 -9.85 -7.21 -20.70
C GLU A 30 -8.54 -7.62 -20.01
N THR A 31 -7.96 -6.73 -19.21
CA THR A 31 -6.76 -7.02 -18.42
C THR A 31 -7.02 -8.10 -17.37
N GLN A 32 -8.20 -8.15 -16.77
CA GLN A 32 -8.57 -9.24 -15.85
C GLN A 32 -8.53 -10.59 -16.55
N SER A 33 -9.02 -10.69 -17.79
CA SER A 33 -8.97 -11.92 -18.58
C SER A 33 -7.52 -12.35 -18.84
N GLU A 34 -6.65 -11.42 -19.27
CA GLU A 34 -5.22 -11.71 -19.47
C GLU A 34 -4.53 -12.21 -18.18
N ILE A 35 -4.86 -11.60 -17.04
CA ILE A 35 -4.32 -12.02 -15.74
C ILE A 35 -4.84 -13.42 -15.38
N LYS A 36 -6.14 -13.70 -15.57
CA LYS A 36 -6.74 -15.00 -15.26
C LYS A 36 -6.11 -16.12 -16.08
N GLU A 37 -5.88 -15.88 -17.37
CA GLU A 37 -5.15 -16.82 -18.23
C GLU A 37 -3.74 -17.11 -17.68
N TYR A 38 -3.01 -16.07 -17.32
CA TYR A 38 -1.68 -16.22 -16.71
C TYR A 38 -1.71 -17.02 -15.40
N LEU A 39 -2.71 -16.78 -14.53
CA LEU A 39 -2.88 -17.54 -13.30
C LEU A 39 -3.19 -19.02 -13.58
N ILE A 40 -3.98 -19.32 -14.61
CA ILE A 40 -4.27 -20.68 -15.05
C ILE A 40 -2.99 -21.36 -15.57
N GLU A 41 -2.19 -20.68 -16.39
CA GLU A 41 -0.88 -21.17 -16.87
C GLU A 41 0.07 -21.50 -15.70
N ARG A 42 0.00 -20.71 -14.61
CA ARG A 42 0.74 -20.95 -13.35
C ARG A 42 0.11 -21.99 -12.44
N ASN A 43 -0.97 -22.66 -12.88
CA ASN A 43 -1.73 -23.62 -12.10
C ASN A 43 -2.18 -23.03 -10.75
N LEU A 44 -2.67 -21.79 -10.75
CA LEU A 44 -3.23 -21.05 -9.61
C LEU A 44 -4.74 -20.92 -9.75
N ASN A 45 -5.45 -21.98 -9.37
CA ASN A 45 -6.91 -21.95 -9.23
C ASN A 45 -7.34 -21.35 -7.88
N GLU A 46 -8.63 -21.06 -7.74
CA GLU A 46 -9.21 -20.41 -6.55
C GLU A 46 -8.88 -21.16 -5.25
N SER A 47 -9.02 -22.48 -5.23
CA SER A 47 -8.73 -23.29 -4.03
C SER A 47 -7.24 -23.27 -3.66
N LYS A 48 -6.32 -23.27 -4.63
CA LYS A 48 -4.89 -23.12 -4.39
C LYS A 48 -4.55 -21.71 -3.90
N ILE A 49 -5.17 -20.68 -4.48
CA ILE A 49 -5.02 -19.28 -4.04
C ILE A 49 -5.41 -19.15 -2.57
N ASP A 50 -6.61 -19.60 -2.20
CA ASP A 50 -7.09 -19.51 -0.82
C ASP A 50 -6.20 -20.32 0.15
N ARG A 51 -5.69 -21.48 -0.29
CA ARG A 51 -4.73 -22.28 0.47
C ARG A 51 -3.38 -21.57 0.67
N LEU A 52 -2.87 -20.87 -0.35
CA LEU A 52 -1.62 -20.11 -0.24
C LEU A 52 -1.79 -18.94 0.73
N ILE A 53 -2.93 -18.24 0.66
CA ILE A 53 -3.27 -17.14 1.56
C ILE A 53 -3.46 -17.65 3.00
N SER A 54 -4.08 -18.80 3.21
CA SER A 54 -4.28 -19.33 4.58
C SER A 54 -2.99 -19.83 5.21
N LYS A 55 -2.08 -20.41 4.40
CA LYS A 55 -0.73 -20.82 4.83
C LYS A 55 0.24 -19.66 5.02
N ASN A 56 -0.21 -18.41 4.83
CA ASN A 56 0.56 -17.17 4.82
C ASN A 56 1.92 -17.29 5.54
N PRO A 57 3.07 -17.12 4.84
CA PRO A 57 4.38 -17.19 5.45
C PRO A 57 4.66 -15.92 6.27
N LYS A 58 3.84 -15.65 7.30
CA LYS A 58 3.92 -14.48 8.18
C LYS A 58 5.23 -14.41 8.99
N SER A 59 6.06 -15.45 8.96
CA SER A 59 7.01 -15.73 10.04
C SER A 59 8.42 -16.18 9.64
N LYS A 60 8.87 -16.02 8.38
CA LYS A 60 10.15 -16.63 7.95
C LYS A 60 11.23 -15.70 7.40
N LEU A 61 11.04 -14.39 7.41
CA LEU A 61 12.05 -13.48 6.86
C LEU A 61 12.63 -12.63 8.00
N ASN A 62 13.79 -13.06 8.50
CA ASN A 62 14.65 -12.24 9.35
C ASN A 62 15.44 -11.29 8.42
N ASP A 63 14.76 -10.27 7.91
CA ASP A 63 15.39 -9.17 7.20
C ASP A 63 14.85 -7.82 7.69
N ASP A 64 15.65 -6.76 7.53
CA ASP A 64 15.27 -5.39 7.91
C ASP A 64 14.37 -4.71 6.86
N ARG A 65 13.71 -5.49 5.99
CA ARG A 65 12.92 -4.93 4.89
C ARG A 65 11.55 -4.51 5.36
N VAL A 66 11.13 -3.31 4.95
CA VAL A 66 9.75 -2.85 5.12
C VAL A 66 8.84 -3.65 4.18
N ARG A 67 7.81 -4.27 4.75
CA ARG A 67 6.89 -5.16 4.02
C ARG A 67 5.44 -4.76 4.20
N CYS A 68 4.62 -5.15 3.23
CA CYS A 68 3.17 -4.99 3.33
C CYS A 68 2.62 -5.85 4.48
N PRO A 69 1.84 -5.30 5.43
CA PRO A 69 1.30 -6.08 6.55
C PRO A 69 0.24 -7.11 6.14
N ARG A 70 -0.30 -7.00 4.91
CA ARG A 70 -1.33 -7.92 4.39
C ARG A 70 -0.71 -9.13 3.67
N CYS A 71 0.19 -8.88 2.73
CA CYS A 71 0.77 -9.91 1.85
C CYS A 71 2.27 -10.15 2.05
N TYR A 72 2.91 -9.39 2.94
CA TYR A 72 4.35 -9.50 3.29
C TYR A 72 5.34 -9.25 2.14
N SER A 73 4.85 -8.84 0.97
CA SER A 73 5.70 -8.37 -0.12
C SER A 73 6.42 -7.07 0.23
N ASP A 74 7.66 -6.93 -0.22
CA ASP A 74 8.47 -5.71 -0.19
C ASP A 74 8.28 -4.85 -1.46
N LYS A 75 7.45 -5.29 -2.41
CA LYS A 75 7.10 -4.54 -3.63
C LYS A 75 6.12 -3.41 -3.31
N LEU A 76 6.65 -2.33 -2.74
CA LEU A 76 5.93 -1.13 -2.35
C LEU A 76 6.10 -0.03 -3.41
N LEU A 77 4.98 0.53 -3.85
CA LEU A 77 4.94 1.71 -4.71
C LEU A 77 4.96 2.97 -3.83
N LYS A 78 5.90 3.88 -4.11
CA LYS A 78 6.00 5.18 -3.45
C LYS A 78 5.71 6.27 -4.48
N ASN A 79 4.60 6.98 -4.33
CA ASN A 79 4.26 8.09 -5.21
C ASN A 79 4.37 9.40 -4.44
N LYS A 80 4.82 10.45 -5.11
CA LYS A 80 4.84 11.81 -4.57
C LYS A 80 3.50 12.45 -4.94
N VAL A 81 2.68 12.75 -3.94
CA VAL A 81 1.35 13.33 -4.12
C VAL A 81 1.27 14.70 -3.49
N GLU A 82 0.47 15.57 -4.09
CA GLU A 82 0.16 16.87 -3.50
C GLU A 82 -0.56 16.64 -2.17
N TRP A 83 -0.08 17.34 -1.16
CA TRP A 83 -0.59 17.22 0.19
C TRP A 83 -1.61 18.33 0.43
N THR A 84 -2.87 17.94 0.46
CA THR A 84 -4.02 18.85 0.47
C THR A 84 -4.72 18.89 1.84
N ASN A 85 -4.47 17.90 2.70
CA ASN A 85 -5.03 17.83 4.04
C ASN A 85 -4.10 18.55 5.05
N THR A 86 -3.98 19.87 4.90
CA THR A 86 -3.16 20.75 5.75
C THR A 86 -3.90 21.30 6.98
N GLY A 87 -5.21 21.03 7.07
CA GLY A 87 -6.08 21.56 8.13
C GLY A 87 -6.14 20.66 9.36
N GLY A 88 -5.14 20.74 10.25
CA GLY A 88 -5.27 20.17 11.61
C GLY A 88 -4.08 19.39 12.17
N GLY A 89 -2.90 19.44 11.56
CA GLY A 89 -1.70 18.80 12.10
C GLY A 89 -0.82 19.76 12.92
N ILE A 90 -0.22 19.25 14.00
CA ILE A 90 0.75 19.98 14.84
C ILE A 90 2.15 19.53 14.43
N GLY A 91 2.79 20.24 13.49
CA GLY A 91 4.14 19.92 13.03
C GLY A 91 4.73 20.92 12.03
N ILE A 92 6.06 21.01 11.97
CA ILE A 92 6.81 21.98 11.13
C ILE A 92 6.46 21.82 9.65
N GLY A 93 6.24 20.58 9.19
CA GLY A 93 5.84 20.30 7.80
C GLY A 93 4.44 20.83 7.46
N ASP A 94 3.55 20.91 8.45
CA ASP A 94 2.16 21.32 8.30
C ASP A 94 2.01 22.84 8.28
N GLU A 95 2.87 23.53 9.03
CA GLU A 95 3.06 24.97 8.94
C GLU A 95 3.58 25.35 7.54
N VAL A 96 4.65 24.70 7.05
CA VAL A 96 5.20 24.97 5.70
C VAL A 96 4.14 24.78 4.62
N ALA A 97 3.34 23.71 4.68
CA ALA A 97 2.33 23.46 3.68
C ALA A 97 1.17 24.46 3.70
N THR A 98 0.81 24.96 4.89
CA THR A 98 -0.19 26.02 5.03
C THR A 98 0.34 27.34 4.46
N TRP A 99 1.59 27.70 4.76
CA TRP A 99 2.26 28.88 4.19
C TRP A 99 2.42 28.79 2.67
N ASP A 100 2.83 27.63 2.16
CA ASP A 100 2.94 27.38 0.72
C ASP A 100 1.58 27.46 0.05
N GLY A 101 0.52 26.90 0.63
CA GLY A 101 -0.86 27.03 0.13
C GLY A 101 -1.36 28.47 0.05
N ILE A 102 -1.07 29.30 1.07
CA ILE A 102 -1.37 30.74 1.05
C ILE A 102 -0.59 31.46 -0.06
N GLY A 103 0.64 31.01 -0.34
CA GLY A 103 1.50 31.53 -1.41
C GLY A 103 1.26 30.91 -2.81
N GLY A 104 0.26 30.03 -2.97
CA GLY A 104 -0.04 29.35 -4.23
C GLY A 104 0.96 28.25 -4.64
N ARG A 105 1.73 27.71 -3.69
CA ARG A 105 2.71 26.64 -3.86
C ARG A 105 2.15 25.32 -3.33
N ALA A 106 2.40 24.24 -4.07
CA ALA A 106 2.00 22.89 -3.67
C ALA A 106 3.08 22.23 -2.80
N THR A 107 2.69 21.73 -1.63
CA THR A 107 3.53 20.83 -0.83
C THR A 107 3.24 19.38 -1.20
N TYR A 108 4.25 18.52 -1.14
CA TYR A 108 4.13 17.13 -1.53
C TYR A 108 4.58 16.19 -0.42
N LYS A 109 3.83 15.11 -0.19
CA LYS A 109 4.20 14.00 0.70
C LYS A 109 4.21 12.69 -0.08
N TYR A 110 4.86 11.67 0.46
CA TYR A 110 4.83 10.34 -0.14
C TYR A 110 3.57 9.60 0.31
N GLU A 111 2.84 9.04 -0.66
CA GLU A 111 1.94 7.91 -0.40
C GLU A 111 2.68 6.60 -0.64
N VAL A 112 2.32 5.57 0.12
CA VAL A 112 2.94 4.24 0.01
C VAL A 112 1.86 3.19 -0.10
N ILE A 113 1.88 2.42 -1.19
CA ILE A 113 0.87 1.40 -1.51
C ILE A 113 1.58 0.09 -1.83
N CYS A 114 1.06 -1.04 -1.34
CA CYS A 114 1.56 -2.33 -1.77
C CYS A 114 1.17 -2.61 -3.23
N ASN A 115 2.18 -2.80 -4.10
CA ASN A 115 1.96 -3.04 -5.51
C ASN A 115 1.38 -4.45 -5.79
N VAL A 116 1.45 -5.37 -4.82
CA VAL A 116 0.88 -6.73 -4.94
C VAL A 116 -0.60 -6.73 -4.58
N CYS A 117 -0.95 -6.38 -3.34
CA CYS A 117 -2.32 -6.53 -2.85
C CYS A 117 -3.12 -5.22 -2.75
N GLY A 118 -2.56 -4.09 -3.19
CA GLY A 118 -3.22 -2.78 -3.16
C GLY A 118 -3.45 -2.20 -1.76
N ASN A 119 -2.81 -2.75 -0.73
CA ASN A 119 -2.97 -2.24 0.63
C ASN A 119 -2.21 -0.93 0.80
N TRP A 120 -2.89 0.13 1.26
CA TRP A 120 -2.28 1.41 1.60
C TRP A 120 -1.49 1.29 2.89
N LEU A 121 -0.26 1.77 2.89
CA LEU A 121 0.62 1.84 4.06
C LEU A 121 0.70 3.29 4.55
N GLU A 122 0.74 4.26 3.64
CA GLU A 122 0.78 5.69 3.96
C GLU A 122 -0.13 6.42 2.99
N ASP A 123 -1.01 7.27 3.52
CA ASP A 123 -1.94 8.09 2.77
C ASP A 123 -1.95 9.49 3.41
N PRO A 124 -1.14 10.42 2.89
CA PRO A 124 -0.98 11.74 3.50
C PRO A 124 -2.25 12.59 3.46
N ASN A 125 -3.22 12.26 2.59
CA ASN A 125 -4.49 12.99 2.48
C ASN A 125 -5.64 12.28 3.21
N GLN A 126 -5.41 11.08 3.76
CA GLN A 126 -6.39 10.26 4.49
C GLN A 126 -7.67 9.95 3.68
N GLU A 127 -7.56 9.90 2.35
CA GLU A 127 -8.68 9.58 1.47
C GLU A 127 -9.10 8.10 1.54
N LYS A 128 -8.21 7.23 2.03
CA LYS A 128 -8.37 5.77 2.04
C LYS A 128 -8.24 5.20 3.46
N PRO A 129 -8.96 4.10 3.76
CA PRO A 129 -8.86 3.45 5.05
C PRO A 129 -7.48 2.81 5.24
N LEU A 130 -6.65 3.39 6.11
CA LEU A 130 -5.39 2.81 6.54
C LEU A 130 -5.59 1.56 7.42
N PRO A 131 -4.62 0.62 7.43
CA PRO A 131 -4.62 -0.52 8.34
C PRO A 131 -4.74 -0.07 9.80
N THR A 132 -5.55 -0.78 10.59
CA THR A 132 -5.88 -0.45 11.98
C THR A 132 -4.64 -0.26 12.87
N SER A 133 -3.55 -0.99 12.60
CA SER A 133 -2.29 -0.87 13.35
C SER A 133 -1.61 0.49 13.21
N LYS A 134 -1.69 1.13 12.03
CA LYS A 134 -1.12 2.48 11.82
C LYS A 134 -2.03 3.59 12.35
N LYS A 135 -3.35 3.38 12.41
CA LYS A 135 -4.28 4.33 13.07
C LYS A 135 -3.93 4.53 14.54
N ILE A 136 -3.59 3.44 15.24
CA ILE A 136 -3.20 3.48 16.67
C ILE A 136 -1.87 4.22 16.84
N PHE A 137 -0.89 3.96 15.96
CA PHE A 137 0.42 4.60 16.06
C PHE A 137 0.36 6.11 15.79
N HIS A 138 -0.47 6.56 14.85
CA HIS A 138 -0.74 7.99 14.63
C HIS A 138 -1.36 8.64 15.88
N GLY A 139 -2.40 8.03 16.46
CA GLY A 139 -3.03 8.55 17.68
C GLY A 139 -2.09 8.63 18.89
N ILE A 140 -1.12 7.71 19.01
CA ILE A 140 -0.11 7.75 20.07
C ILE A 140 0.93 8.85 19.81
N TRP A 141 1.39 9.02 18.56
CA TRP A 141 2.34 10.09 18.19
C TRP A 141 1.73 11.48 18.40
N ASP A 142 0.46 11.67 18.02
CA ASP A 142 -0.28 12.91 18.23
C ASP A 142 -0.41 13.24 19.73
N PHE A 143 -0.60 12.22 20.58
CA PHE A 143 -0.64 12.38 22.04
C PHE A 143 0.72 12.75 22.64
N VAL A 144 1.82 12.11 22.19
CA VAL A 144 3.17 12.38 22.71
C VAL A 144 3.68 13.77 22.32
N ILE A 145 3.40 14.26 21.10
CA ILE A 145 3.70 15.64 20.71
C ILE A 145 2.89 16.63 21.56
N GLY A 146 1.61 16.31 21.85
CA GLY A 146 0.75 17.15 22.68
C GLY A 146 1.26 17.31 24.11
N VAL A 147 1.73 16.23 24.74
CA VAL A 147 2.16 16.22 26.15
C VAL A 147 3.56 16.84 26.35
N LEU A 148 4.43 16.86 25.34
CA LEU A 148 5.75 17.50 25.44
C LEU A 148 5.72 19.03 25.26
N ARG A 149 4.53 19.62 25.11
CA ARG A 149 4.32 21.05 24.87
C ARG A 149 3.60 21.78 26.02
N ASP A 150 3.30 21.08 27.12
CA ASP A 150 2.81 21.65 28.39
C ASP A 150 3.93 21.74 29.44
#